data_AF-A0A2B4SPZ4-F1
#
_entry.id   AF-A0A2B4SPZ4-F1
#
_cell.length_a   1.000
_cell.length_b   1.000
_cell.length_c   1.000
_cell.angle_alpha   90.00
_cell.angle_beta   90.00
_cell.angle_gamma   90.00
#
_symmetry.space_group_name_H-M   'P 1'
#
loop_
_entity.id
_entity.type
_entity.pdbx_description
1 polymer ?
#
loop_
_entity_poly.entity_id
_entity_poly.type
_entity_poly.pdbx_seq_one_letter_code
_entity_poly.pdbx_strand_id
1 'polypeptide(L)'
;MRWPTRRLVDLTNASKSEGRRVGDHVSLIFVGDIYFAGPVKYYVEHKHNTYNDSFNEVAPYIREADISVCNLESPFVNEDVYTHKYKGEKSVLLNSNKDAASALRFAGFNAITLANNHLNDFGAEGANFTAEVLKEIGIPYFGISFGDYLSSQEPLIIKRKGIAFGFLGYCDSPSVFKNCSQMRMLFTSGPAIYRDDVATRDINELKAKVDVIVVLMHYGEETYLRPIPYQLHINKHLMSLGVDIIIGAHPHVVQGHCVNHNKLIEDSLGNFLFHPVPYKRGSNPVTKGVVGATYLPLKVKLDHKTKRLHPEPVKNSKWIHVCGDEDVKCQCRNEIIATRKAVKKRLR
;
A
#
# COMPACT_ATOMS: atom_id res chain seq x y z
N MET A 1 -8.10 -1.70 -28.54
CA MET A 1 -8.52 -0.52 -27.75
C MET A 1 -7.28 0.18 -27.22
N ARG A 2 -7.09 1.47 -27.51
CA ARG A 2 -5.99 2.27 -26.94
C ARG A 2 -6.40 2.74 -25.54
N TRP A 3 -5.71 2.26 -24.51
CA TRP A 3 -5.87 2.77 -23.14
C TRP A 3 -5.26 4.17 -23.07
N PRO A 4 -5.94 5.18 -22.49
CA PRO A 4 -5.42 6.54 -22.45
C PRO A 4 -4.23 6.63 -21.48
N THR A 5 -3.11 7.12 -21.99
CA THR A 5 -1.90 7.47 -21.24
C THR A 5 -2.09 8.73 -20.39
N ARG A 6 -1.51 8.71 -19.18
CA ARG A 6 -1.33 9.80 -18.18
C ARG A 6 -2.58 10.19 -17.36
N ARG A 7 -2.67 9.70 -16.11
CA ARG A 7 -3.53 10.28 -15.06
C ARG A 7 -2.72 11.22 -14.16
N LEU A 8 -2.73 12.51 -14.51
CA LEU A 8 -2.59 13.56 -13.50
C LEU A 8 -3.97 13.73 -12.87
N VAL A 9 -4.09 13.42 -11.57
CA VAL A 9 -5.31 13.69 -10.83
C VAL A 9 -5.08 14.93 -9.98
N ASP A 10 -5.70 16.03 -10.40
CA ASP A 10 -5.77 17.25 -9.60
C ASP A 10 -7.01 17.17 -8.70
N LEU A 11 -6.82 16.91 -7.40
CA LEU A 11 -7.91 16.80 -6.42
C LEU A 11 -8.26 18.17 -5.82
N THR A 12 -8.30 19.23 -6.63
CA THR A 12 -8.75 20.57 -6.21
C THR A 12 -10.28 20.67 -6.28
N ASN A 13 -10.98 20.09 -5.31
CA ASN A 13 -12.37 20.49 -5.08
C ASN A 13 -12.38 21.83 -4.33
N ALA A 14 -12.82 22.87 -5.03
CA ALA A 14 -13.00 24.21 -4.52
C ALA A 14 -14.14 24.26 -3.49
N SER A 15 -13.78 24.36 -2.21
CA SER A 15 -14.59 25.15 -1.27
C SER A 15 -13.93 26.52 -1.13
N LYS A 16 -14.61 27.55 -1.63
CA LYS A 16 -14.30 28.94 -1.26
C LYS A 16 -14.71 29.12 0.21
N SER A 17 -13.83 28.77 1.13
CA SER A 17 -13.87 29.30 2.49
C SER A 17 -12.80 30.38 2.61
N GLU A 18 -13.25 31.58 2.92
CA GLU A 18 -12.42 32.78 3.12
C GLU A 18 -11.24 32.53 4.07
N GLY A 19 -10.07 33.04 3.71
CA GLY A 19 -9.03 33.42 4.68
C GLY A 19 -8.15 32.34 5.31
N ARG A 20 -8.12 31.08 4.86
CA ARG A 20 -7.16 30.10 5.39
C ARG A 20 -5.80 30.23 4.68
N ARG A 21 -4.74 30.60 5.42
CA ARG A 21 -3.34 30.53 4.96
C ARG A 21 -3.10 29.17 4.28
N VAL A 22 -2.45 29.18 3.11
CA VAL A 22 -1.90 27.97 2.48
C VAL A 22 -1.08 27.24 3.55
N GLY A 23 -1.48 26.02 3.92
CA GLY A 23 -0.73 25.26 4.92
C GLY A 23 0.58 24.76 4.31
N ASP A 24 1.72 25.02 4.96
CA ASP A 24 3.08 24.65 4.51
C ASP A 24 3.38 23.13 4.51
N HIS A 25 2.35 22.27 4.46
CA HIS A 25 2.51 20.82 4.56
C HIS A 25 1.30 20.04 4.03
N VAL A 26 1.58 18.81 3.60
CA VAL A 26 0.60 17.80 3.19
C VAL A 26 0.69 16.62 4.16
N SER A 27 -0.46 16.15 4.68
CA SER A 27 -0.55 14.93 5.48
C SER A 27 -0.89 13.72 4.61
N LEU A 28 -0.17 12.63 4.81
CA LEU A 28 -0.42 11.34 4.16
C LEU A 28 -0.87 10.34 5.22
N ILE A 29 -1.89 9.54 4.93
CA ILE A 29 -2.26 8.36 5.73
C ILE A 29 -2.24 7.13 4.84
N PHE A 30 -1.65 6.06 5.35
CA PHE A 30 -1.61 4.76 4.70
C PHE A 30 -2.26 3.75 5.64
N VAL A 31 -3.05 2.84 5.07
CA VAL A 31 -3.58 1.70 5.81
C VAL A 31 -3.16 0.41 5.12
N GLY A 32 -3.13 -0.66 5.91
CA GLY A 32 -2.78 -1.99 5.46
C GLY A 32 -3.86 -2.66 4.60
N ASP A 33 -3.83 -3.97 4.61
CA ASP A 33 -4.60 -4.83 3.70
C ASP A 33 -6.10 -4.77 3.96
N ILE A 34 -6.88 -4.58 2.87
CA ILE A 34 -8.34 -4.54 2.87
C ILE A 34 -8.90 -5.68 2.03
N TYR A 35 -9.81 -6.44 2.64
CA TYR A 35 -10.54 -7.56 2.08
C TYR A 35 -11.97 -7.61 2.66
N PHE A 36 -12.99 -7.52 1.81
CA PHE A 36 -14.39 -7.38 2.24
C PHE A 36 -15.19 -8.68 2.35
N ALA A 37 -14.58 -9.85 2.17
CA ALA A 37 -15.31 -11.12 2.31
C ALA A 37 -15.28 -11.68 3.75
N GLY A 38 -15.66 -12.95 3.88
CA GLY A 38 -15.80 -13.65 5.16
C GLY A 38 -16.79 -12.92 6.09
N PRO A 39 -16.41 -12.53 7.31
CA PRO A 39 -17.31 -11.87 8.25
C PRO A 39 -17.97 -10.62 7.66
N VAL A 40 -17.23 -9.74 6.99
CA VAL A 40 -17.79 -8.49 6.45
C VAL A 40 -18.94 -8.78 5.49
N LYS A 41 -18.68 -9.65 4.50
CA LYS A 41 -19.73 -10.14 3.58
C LYS A 41 -20.90 -10.79 4.32
N TYR A 42 -20.64 -11.65 5.31
CA TYR A 42 -21.69 -12.32 6.09
C TYR A 42 -22.62 -11.31 6.78
N TYR A 43 -22.08 -10.32 7.49
CA TYR A 43 -22.88 -9.31 8.20
C TYR A 43 -23.69 -8.44 7.22
N VAL A 44 -23.15 -8.16 6.03
CA VAL A 44 -23.86 -7.41 4.98
C VAL A 44 -24.99 -8.23 4.36
N GLU A 45 -24.75 -9.49 4.00
CA GLU A 45 -25.77 -10.36 3.38
C GLU A 45 -26.94 -10.65 4.33
N HIS A 46 -26.68 -10.69 5.64
CA HIS A 46 -27.70 -10.87 6.67
C HIS A 46 -28.31 -9.56 7.18
N LYS A 47 -28.01 -8.42 6.54
CA LYS A 47 -28.56 -7.09 6.85
C LYS A 47 -28.29 -6.62 8.28
N HIS A 48 -27.23 -7.11 8.90
CA HIS A 48 -26.79 -6.64 10.21
C HIS A 48 -26.02 -5.32 10.11
N ASN A 49 -25.27 -5.14 9.02
CA ASN A 49 -24.47 -3.95 8.73
C ASN A 49 -24.46 -3.67 7.22
N THR A 50 -24.00 -2.49 6.83
CA THR A 50 -23.59 -2.15 5.46
C THR A 50 -22.07 -2.25 5.33
N TYR A 51 -21.53 -2.26 4.10
CA TYR A 51 -20.08 -2.23 3.92
C TYR A 51 -19.44 -0.96 4.54
N ASN A 52 -20.15 0.18 4.50
CA ASN A 52 -19.68 1.46 5.08
C ASN A 52 -19.41 1.35 6.58
N ASP A 53 -20.21 0.56 7.29
CA ASP A 53 -20.09 0.40 8.75
C ASP A 53 -18.74 -0.19 9.16
N SER A 54 -18.05 -0.88 8.24
CA SER A 54 -16.68 -1.37 8.44
C SER A 54 -15.67 -0.25 8.74
N PHE A 55 -15.99 1.00 8.40
CA PHE A 55 -15.09 2.14 8.56
C PHE A 55 -15.63 3.27 9.44
N ASN A 56 -16.82 3.15 10.05
CA ASN A 56 -17.45 4.26 10.79
C ASN A 56 -16.51 4.92 11.83
N GLU A 57 -15.80 4.11 12.61
CA GLU A 57 -14.93 4.57 13.69
C GLU A 57 -13.59 5.15 13.19
N VAL A 58 -13.15 4.77 11.99
CA VAL A 58 -11.83 5.12 11.44
C VAL A 58 -11.89 6.17 10.33
N ALA A 59 -13.03 6.29 9.66
CA ALA A 59 -13.23 7.22 8.56
C ALA A 59 -12.96 8.70 8.93
N PRO A 60 -13.28 9.20 10.13
CA PRO A 60 -12.91 10.56 10.52
C PRO A 60 -11.40 10.83 10.43
N TYR A 61 -10.56 9.86 10.83
CA TYR A 61 -9.09 9.98 10.77
C TYR A 61 -8.58 9.88 9.33
N ILE A 62 -9.16 8.98 8.52
CA ILE A 62 -8.79 8.83 7.11
C ILE A 62 -9.12 10.12 6.32
N ARG A 63 -10.29 10.72 6.58
CA ARG A 63 -10.75 11.95 5.91
C ARG A 63 -9.99 13.21 6.34
N GLU A 64 -9.32 13.19 7.50
CA GLU A 64 -8.50 14.32 7.97
C GLU A 64 -7.20 14.46 7.15
N ALA A 65 -6.70 13.37 6.57
CA ALA A 65 -5.51 13.40 5.74
C ALA A 65 -5.73 14.13 4.41
N ASP A 66 -4.70 14.82 3.91
CA ASP A 66 -4.74 15.42 2.59
C ASP A 66 -4.71 14.37 1.47
N ILE A 67 -4.01 13.26 1.70
CA ILE A 67 -3.94 12.09 0.82
C ILE A 67 -4.03 10.82 1.67
N SER A 68 -5.02 9.98 1.41
CA SER A 68 -5.21 8.68 2.04
C SER A 68 -5.10 7.54 1.03
N VAL A 69 -4.33 6.50 1.39
CA VAL A 69 -4.03 5.37 0.50
C VAL A 69 -4.22 4.03 1.20
N CYS A 70 -4.77 3.03 0.51
CA CYS A 70 -4.89 1.65 1.02
C CYS A 70 -4.47 0.61 -0.03
N ASN A 71 -4.17 -0.61 0.43
CA ASN A 71 -4.08 -1.80 -0.43
C ASN A 71 -5.43 -2.53 -0.46
N LEU A 72 -6.04 -2.61 -1.65
CA LEU A 72 -7.21 -3.45 -1.88
C LEU A 72 -6.73 -4.83 -2.35
N GLU A 73 -6.66 -5.78 -1.42
CA GLU A 73 -6.04 -7.09 -1.64
C GLU A 73 -6.99 -8.13 -2.22
N SER A 74 -8.14 -7.71 -2.69
CA SER A 74 -9.08 -8.61 -3.34
C SER A 74 -9.66 -7.94 -4.57
N PRO A 75 -9.69 -8.63 -5.73
CA PRO A 75 -10.41 -8.11 -6.88
C PRO A 75 -11.89 -8.00 -6.56
N PHE A 76 -12.54 -6.97 -7.10
CA PHE A 76 -13.99 -6.94 -7.15
C PHE A 76 -14.50 -7.99 -8.14
N VAL A 77 -15.65 -8.57 -7.83
CA VAL A 77 -16.33 -9.55 -8.70
C VAL A 77 -17.82 -9.25 -8.77
N ASN A 78 -18.40 -9.55 -9.94
CA ASN A 78 -19.82 -9.74 -10.17
C ASN A 78 -20.05 -11.19 -10.67
N GLU A 79 -21.28 -11.55 -11.05
CA GLU A 79 -21.60 -12.90 -11.52
C GLU A 79 -20.75 -13.32 -12.74
N ASP A 80 -20.57 -12.43 -13.71
CA ASP A 80 -19.81 -12.70 -14.94
C ASP A 80 -18.31 -12.92 -14.65
N VAL A 81 -17.70 -12.01 -13.88
CA VAL A 81 -16.28 -12.10 -13.49
C VAL A 81 -16.03 -13.35 -12.65
N TYR A 82 -17.00 -13.76 -11.83
CA TYR A 82 -16.86 -14.96 -11.00
C TYR A 82 -16.60 -16.23 -11.82
N THR A 83 -17.09 -16.29 -13.07
CA THR A 83 -16.83 -17.43 -13.99
C THR A 83 -15.37 -17.54 -14.44
N HIS A 84 -14.59 -16.45 -14.31
CA HIS A 84 -13.17 -16.35 -14.68
C HIS A 84 -12.22 -16.69 -13.52
N LYS A 85 -12.77 -17.28 -12.44
CA LYS A 85 -11.99 -17.79 -11.31
C LYS A 85 -10.79 -18.62 -11.80
N TYR A 86 -9.60 -18.30 -11.31
CA TYR A 86 -8.39 -19.03 -11.66
C TYR A 86 -8.50 -20.50 -11.28
N LYS A 87 -8.25 -21.38 -12.26
CA LYS A 87 -8.37 -22.85 -12.12
C LYS A 87 -7.04 -23.56 -11.88
N GLY A 88 -5.93 -22.83 -11.89
CA GLY A 88 -4.62 -23.39 -11.59
C GLY A 88 -4.35 -23.49 -10.09
N GLU A 89 -3.15 -23.93 -9.74
CA GLU A 89 -2.75 -24.10 -8.34
C GLU A 89 -2.52 -22.76 -7.66
N LYS A 90 -3.31 -22.49 -6.62
CA LYS A 90 -3.13 -21.39 -5.69
C LYS A 90 -3.76 -21.75 -4.35
N SER A 91 -3.12 -21.37 -3.24
CA SER A 91 -3.55 -21.72 -1.88
C SER A 91 -4.89 -21.09 -1.50
N VAL A 92 -5.09 -19.82 -1.86
CA VAL A 92 -6.26 -19.02 -1.51
C VAL A 92 -6.63 -18.12 -2.69
N LEU A 93 -7.92 -18.00 -2.96
CA LEU A 93 -8.46 -17.03 -3.92
C LEU A 93 -9.38 -16.05 -3.17
N LEU A 94 -9.09 -14.75 -3.27
CA LEU A 94 -9.84 -13.68 -2.64
C LEU A 94 -10.75 -13.00 -3.66
N ASN A 95 -11.91 -12.56 -3.20
CA ASN A 95 -12.83 -11.73 -3.97
C ASN A 95 -13.67 -10.85 -3.04
N SER A 96 -14.00 -9.65 -3.51
CA SER A 96 -14.98 -8.79 -2.85
C SER A 96 -16.15 -8.52 -3.79
N ASN A 97 -17.37 -8.43 -3.25
CA ASN A 97 -18.50 -7.95 -4.04
C ASN A 97 -18.24 -6.49 -4.46
N LYS A 98 -18.53 -6.13 -5.71
CA LYS A 98 -18.36 -4.76 -6.23
C LYS A 98 -19.03 -3.69 -5.34
N ASP A 99 -20.13 -4.01 -4.67
CA ASP A 99 -20.88 -3.05 -3.85
C ASP A 99 -20.07 -2.58 -2.62
N ALA A 100 -19.07 -3.36 -2.20
CA ALA A 100 -18.13 -2.99 -1.14
C ALA A 100 -17.24 -1.80 -1.53
N ALA A 101 -17.09 -1.50 -2.82
CA ALA A 101 -16.32 -0.36 -3.29
C ALA A 101 -16.85 0.98 -2.74
N SER A 102 -18.15 1.08 -2.48
CA SER A 102 -18.77 2.25 -1.84
C SER A 102 -18.17 2.57 -0.46
N ALA A 103 -17.75 1.55 0.29
CA ALA A 103 -17.14 1.70 1.60
C ALA A 103 -15.75 2.35 1.54
N LEU A 104 -15.00 2.14 0.45
CA LEU A 104 -13.73 2.83 0.23
C LEU A 104 -13.94 4.34 0.05
N ARG A 105 -14.99 4.72 -0.69
CA ARG A 105 -15.37 6.12 -0.87
C ARG A 105 -15.90 6.73 0.42
N PHE A 106 -16.73 5.99 1.15
CA PHE A 106 -17.20 6.39 2.47
C PHE A 106 -16.02 6.64 3.41
N ALA A 107 -15.08 5.71 3.54
CA ALA A 107 -13.89 5.85 4.38
C ALA A 107 -13.07 7.10 4.05
N GLY A 108 -13.11 7.56 2.80
CA GLY A 108 -12.45 8.78 2.34
C GLY A 108 -11.09 8.54 1.70
N PHE A 109 -10.84 7.33 1.15
CA PHE A 109 -9.61 7.02 0.43
C PHE A 109 -9.45 7.87 -0.84
N ASN A 110 -8.24 8.37 -1.07
CA ASN A 110 -7.90 9.18 -2.24
C ASN A 110 -7.16 8.39 -3.33
N ALA A 111 -6.51 7.28 -2.95
CA ALA A 111 -5.89 6.36 -3.89
C ALA A 111 -5.91 4.92 -3.39
N ILE A 112 -5.96 3.97 -4.31
CA ILE A 112 -5.95 2.53 -4.00
C ILE A 112 -4.78 1.88 -4.75
N THR A 113 -3.90 1.14 -4.06
CA THR A 113 -2.98 0.23 -4.76
C THR A 113 -3.68 -1.11 -5.01
N LEU A 114 -3.43 -1.64 -6.21
CA LEU A 114 -3.84 -2.98 -6.65
C LEU A 114 -2.63 -3.92 -6.81
N ALA A 115 -1.42 -3.48 -6.43
CA ALA A 115 -0.18 -4.23 -6.64
C ALA A 115 -0.01 -5.38 -5.64
N ASN A 116 -0.93 -6.33 -5.62
CA ASN A 116 -0.92 -7.47 -4.72
C ASN A 116 -1.08 -8.80 -5.46
N ASN A 117 -0.76 -9.87 -4.75
CA ASN A 117 -0.72 -11.24 -5.28
C ASN A 117 -2.10 -11.76 -5.68
N HIS A 118 -3.18 -11.14 -5.20
CA HIS A 118 -4.56 -11.58 -5.38
C HIS A 118 -5.30 -10.92 -6.55
N LEU A 119 -4.75 -9.86 -7.16
CA LEU A 119 -5.43 -9.13 -8.24
C LEU A 119 -5.82 -10.03 -9.43
N ASN A 120 -5.08 -11.11 -9.71
CA ASN A 120 -5.36 -12.08 -10.78
C ASN A 120 -6.12 -13.35 -10.34
N ASP A 121 -6.74 -13.37 -9.15
CA ASP A 121 -7.50 -14.54 -8.68
C ASP A 121 -8.70 -14.89 -9.57
N PHE A 122 -9.17 -13.90 -10.34
CA PHE A 122 -10.22 -14.02 -11.35
C PHE A 122 -9.70 -13.60 -12.73
N GLY A 123 -8.42 -13.90 -13.00
CA GLY A 123 -7.78 -13.66 -14.29
C GLY A 123 -7.55 -12.18 -14.61
N ALA A 124 -7.48 -11.88 -15.90
CA ALA A 124 -7.38 -10.50 -16.39
C ALA A 124 -8.71 -9.76 -16.21
N GLU A 125 -9.82 -10.49 -16.26
CA GLU A 125 -11.18 -10.00 -16.15
C GLU A 125 -11.42 -9.42 -14.75
N GLY A 126 -11.01 -10.11 -13.69
CA GLY A 126 -11.06 -9.59 -12.32
C GLY A 126 -10.21 -8.33 -12.13
N ALA A 127 -8.99 -8.30 -12.68
CA ALA A 127 -8.10 -7.14 -12.60
C ALA A 127 -8.71 -5.92 -13.33
N ASN A 128 -9.21 -6.11 -14.55
CA ASN A 128 -9.84 -5.08 -15.35
C ASN A 128 -11.12 -4.55 -14.70
N PHE A 129 -11.98 -5.46 -14.23
CA PHE A 129 -13.23 -5.11 -13.58
C PHE A 129 -13.01 -4.34 -12.28
N THR A 130 -12.02 -4.73 -11.47
CA THR A 130 -11.64 -3.98 -10.26
C THR A 130 -11.22 -2.55 -10.61
N ALA A 131 -10.40 -2.40 -11.64
CA ALA A 131 -9.96 -1.10 -12.14
C ALA A 131 -11.10 -0.26 -12.73
N GLU A 132 -12.13 -0.90 -13.30
CA GLU A 132 -13.36 -0.25 -13.77
C GLU A 132 -14.23 0.22 -12.61
N VAL A 133 -14.52 -0.64 -11.64
CA VAL A 133 -15.30 -0.30 -10.44
C VAL A 133 -14.69 0.90 -9.71
N LEU A 134 -13.37 0.92 -9.50
CA LEU A 134 -12.69 2.06 -8.88
C LEU A 134 -12.82 3.35 -9.70
N LYS A 135 -12.78 3.24 -11.04
CA LYS A 135 -13.00 4.37 -11.95
C LYS A 135 -14.43 4.90 -11.86
N GLU A 136 -15.43 4.01 -11.83
CA GLU A 136 -16.85 4.37 -11.71
C GLU A 136 -17.15 5.12 -10.41
N ILE A 137 -16.59 4.66 -9.29
CA ILE A 137 -16.75 5.36 -8.00
C ILE A 137 -15.82 6.57 -7.85
N GLY A 138 -15.02 6.88 -8.87
CA GLY A 138 -14.17 8.08 -8.92
C GLY A 138 -12.95 8.05 -7.99
N ILE A 139 -12.47 6.86 -7.59
CA ILE A 139 -11.25 6.74 -6.79
C ILE A 139 -10.07 6.39 -7.71
N PRO A 140 -9.02 7.24 -7.76
CA PRO A 140 -7.77 6.92 -8.43
C PRO A 140 -7.13 5.62 -7.91
N TYR A 141 -6.44 4.91 -8.78
CA TYR A 141 -5.70 3.70 -8.43
C TYR A 141 -4.38 3.60 -9.18
N PHE A 142 -3.50 2.74 -8.67
CA PHE A 142 -2.20 2.43 -9.24
C PHE A 142 -1.80 0.99 -8.87
N GLY A 143 -0.62 0.56 -9.32
CA GLY A 143 -0.13 -0.78 -9.00
C GLY A 143 -0.75 -1.88 -9.86
N ILE A 144 -1.30 -1.53 -11.01
CA ILE A 144 -1.84 -2.45 -12.02
C ILE A 144 -1.14 -2.16 -13.36
N SER A 145 -0.85 -3.21 -14.13
CA SER A 145 -0.29 -3.11 -15.48
C SER A 145 -1.19 -3.80 -16.50
N PHE A 146 -1.21 -3.28 -17.72
CA PHE A 146 -1.99 -3.81 -18.85
C PHE A 146 -1.07 -4.18 -20.01
N GLY A 147 -1.50 -5.13 -20.83
CA GLY A 147 -0.72 -5.69 -21.93
C GLY A 147 0.36 -6.66 -21.45
N ASP A 148 1.45 -6.69 -22.20
CA ASP A 148 2.56 -7.63 -21.98
C ASP A 148 3.20 -7.45 -20.61
N TYR A 149 3.82 -8.52 -20.10
CA TYR A 149 4.52 -8.53 -18.81
C TYR A 149 5.61 -7.44 -18.68
N LEU A 150 6.20 -7.01 -19.80
CA LEU A 150 7.27 -6.01 -19.86
C LEU A 150 6.76 -4.57 -20.04
N SER A 151 5.45 -4.37 -20.17
CA SER A 151 4.84 -3.05 -20.34
C SER A 151 5.27 -2.07 -19.25
N SER A 152 5.27 -0.78 -19.57
CA SER A 152 5.53 0.26 -18.57
C SER A 152 4.44 0.22 -17.50
N GLN A 153 4.85 0.41 -16.24
CA GLN A 153 3.93 0.40 -15.11
C GLN A 153 3.67 1.85 -14.72
N GLU A 154 2.45 2.30 -14.98
CA GLU A 154 2.11 3.71 -14.89
C GLU A 154 1.97 4.15 -13.42
N PRO A 155 2.65 5.25 -13.01
CA PRO A 155 2.47 5.84 -11.70
C PRO A 155 1.13 6.59 -11.62
N LEU A 156 0.61 6.73 -10.41
CA LEU A 156 -0.41 7.73 -10.12
C LEU A 156 0.25 9.01 -9.61
N ILE A 157 -0.06 10.15 -10.23
CA ILE A 157 0.44 11.45 -9.76
C ILE A 157 -0.71 12.25 -9.15
N ILE A 158 -0.57 12.61 -7.87
CA ILE A 158 -1.50 13.48 -7.14
C ILE A 158 -0.79 14.77 -6.80
N LYS A 159 -1.39 15.91 -7.18
CA LYS A 159 -0.93 17.23 -6.73
C LYS A 159 -1.79 17.70 -5.57
N ARG A 160 -1.15 18.13 -4.49
CA ARG A 160 -1.84 18.61 -3.29
C ARG A 160 -1.03 19.74 -2.64
N LYS A 161 -1.67 20.89 -2.41
CA LYS A 161 -1.03 22.09 -1.85
C LYS A 161 0.30 22.48 -2.54
N GLY A 162 0.36 22.34 -3.86
CA GLY A 162 1.53 22.67 -4.67
C GLY A 162 2.66 21.64 -4.68
N ILE A 163 2.51 20.50 -3.99
CA ILE A 163 3.46 19.38 -3.99
C ILE A 163 2.91 18.26 -4.89
N ALA A 164 3.73 17.75 -5.81
CA ALA A 164 3.41 16.62 -6.65
C ALA A 164 3.93 15.31 -6.03
N PHE A 165 3.03 14.37 -5.75
CA PHE A 165 3.33 13.04 -5.24
C PHE A 165 3.18 12.02 -6.36
N GLY A 166 4.19 11.19 -6.58
CA GLY A 166 4.14 10.05 -7.49
C GLY A 166 4.04 8.75 -6.72
N PHE A 167 2.99 7.99 -6.97
CA PHE A 167 2.72 6.70 -6.35
C PHE A 167 2.98 5.58 -7.34
N LEU A 168 3.85 4.65 -6.95
CA LEU A 168 4.09 3.37 -7.63
C LEU A 168 3.71 2.23 -6.68
N GLY A 169 3.25 1.12 -7.24
CA GLY A 169 2.90 -0.07 -6.49
C GLY A 169 3.55 -1.27 -7.14
N TYR A 170 4.11 -2.19 -6.35
CA TYR A 170 4.71 -3.41 -6.87
C TYR A 170 4.41 -4.65 -6.02
N CYS A 171 4.25 -5.79 -6.69
CA CYS A 171 4.07 -7.10 -6.07
C CYS A 171 5.33 -7.96 -6.25
N ASP A 172 5.83 -8.52 -5.15
CA ASP A 172 6.89 -9.54 -5.09
C ASP A 172 6.68 -10.51 -3.91
N SER A 173 5.43 -10.91 -3.72
CA SER A 173 5.06 -11.93 -2.74
C SER A 173 5.49 -13.32 -3.24
N PRO A 174 6.14 -14.12 -2.38
CA PRO A 174 6.54 -15.47 -2.67
C PRO A 174 5.33 -16.40 -2.59
N SER A 175 5.35 -17.50 -3.33
CA SER A 175 4.34 -18.54 -3.23
C SER A 175 4.96 -19.89 -3.52
N VAL A 176 4.47 -20.93 -2.85
CA VAL A 176 4.83 -22.33 -3.16
C VAL A 176 4.38 -22.74 -4.57
N PHE A 177 3.39 -22.03 -5.15
CA PHE A 177 2.90 -22.28 -6.50
C PHE A 177 3.47 -21.27 -7.49
N LYS A 178 2.87 -20.08 -7.58
CA LYS A 178 3.29 -19.00 -8.47
C LYS A 178 3.39 -17.69 -7.70
N ASN A 179 4.56 -17.08 -7.71
CA ASN A 179 4.74 -15.73 -7.18
C ASN A 179 4.03 -14.69 -8.07
N CYS A 180 4.02 -13.42 -7.65
CA CYS A 180 3.32 -12.37 -8.41
C CYS A 180 3.77 -12.31 -9.88
N SER A 181 5.09 -12.39 -10.13
CA SER A 181 5.65 -12.36 -11.48
C SER A 181 5.12 -13.50 -12.35
N GLN A 182 5.23 -14.73 -11.87
CA GLN A 182 4.79 -15.93 -12.58
C GLN A 182 3.28 -15.93 -12.83
N MET A 183 2.49 -15.43 -11.88
CA MET A 183 1.05 -15.30 -12.03
C MET A 183 0.70 -14.23 -13.07
N ARG A 184 1.34 -13.05 -13.00
CA ARG A 184 1.12 -11.94 -13.94
C ARG A 184 1.42 -12.31 -15.39
N MET A 185 2.40 -13.19 -15.64
CA MET A 185 2.75 -13.68 -16.99
C MET A 185 1.63 -14.47 -17.68
N LEU A 186 0.64 -14.97 -16.94
CA LEU A 186 -0.47 -15.76 -17.50
C LEU A 186 -1.60 -14.90 -18.07
N PHE A 187 -1.59 -13.60 -17.82
CA PHE A 187 -2.73 -12.72 -18.10
C PHE A 187 -2.30 -11.45 -18.85
N THR A 188 -3.25 -10.81 -19.52
CA THR A 188 -3.04 -9.56 -20.25
C THR A 188 -3.19 -8.32 -19.36
N SER A 189 -3.57 -8.49 -18.11
CA SER A 189 -3.55 -7.45 -17.08
C SER A 189 -3.38 -8.09 -15.70
N GLY A 190 -2.91 -7.32 -14.73
CA GLY A 190 -2.64 -7.83 -13.39
C GLY A 190 -1.80 -6.86 -12.57
N PRO A 191 -1.30 -7.29 -11.39
CA PRO A 191 -0.54 -6.40 -10.53
C PRO A 191 0.71 -5.90 -11.26
N ALA A 192 1.10 -4.67 -10.96
CA ALA A 192 2.43 -4.20 -11.28
C ALA A 192 3.45 -4.98 -10.45
N ILE A 193 4.55 -5.37 -11.08
CA ILE A 193 5.52 -6.34 -10.58
C ILE A 193 6.83 -5.65 -10.26
N TYR A 194 7.45 -6.05 -9.15
CA TYR A 194 8.79 -5.63 -8.85
C TYR A 194 9.80 -6.48 -9.62
N ARG A 195 10.70 -5.80 -10.33
CA ARG A 195 12.02 -6.31 -10.72
C ARG A 195 12.99 -5.14 -10.64
N ASP A 196 14.25 -5.37 -10.31
CA ASP A 196 15.21 -4.28 -10.11
C ASP A 196 15.31 -3.36 -11.34
N ASP A 197 15.34 -3.92 -12.55
CA ASP A 197 15.37 -3.15 -13.80
C ASP A 197 14.06 -2.38 -14.06
N VAL A 198 12.90 -3.00 -13.78
CA VAL A 198 11.58 -2.38 -13.94
C VAL A 198 11.41 -1.20 -13.00
N ALA A 199 11.68 -1.42 -11.71
CA ALA A 199 11.60 -0.36 -10.70
C ALA A 199 12.59 0.78 -11.01
N THR A 200 13.81 0.45 -11.46
CA THR A 200 14.81 1.45 -11.89
C THR A 200 14.28 2.32 -13.02
N ARG A 201 13.72 1.70 -14.08
CA ARG A 201 13.12 2.42 -15.21
C ARG A 201 11.98 3.33 -14.72
N ASP A 202 10.98 2.76 -14.08
CA ASP A 202 9.75 3.46 -13.69
C ASP A 202 10.05 4.66 -12.77
N ILE A 203 10.93 4.46 -11.77
CA ILE A 203 11.32 5.52 -10.82
C ILE A 203 12.12 6.62 -11.53
N ASN A 204 13.07 6.26 -12.40
CA ASN A 204 13.84 7.27 -13.13
C ASN A 204 12.97 8.11 -14.06
N GLU A 205 11.97 7.52 -14.71
CA GLU A 205 10.99 8.25 -15.52
C GLU A 205 10.04 9.13 -14.70
N LEU A 206 9.84 8.82 -13.42
CA LEU A 206 8.98 9.56 -12.50
C LEU A 206 9.67 10.76 -11.86
N LYS A 207 10.98 10.67 -11.57
CA LYS A 207 11.77 11.70 -10.85
C LYS A 207 11.58 13.13 -11.34
N ALA A 208 11.54 13.34 -12.66
CA ALA A 208 11.43 14.68 -13.23
C ALA A 208 9.99 15.25 -13.17
N LYS A 209 9.00 14.46 -12.74
CA LYS A 209 7.57 14.79 -12.81
C LYS A 209 6.96 15.09 -11.43
N VAL A 210 7.64 14.72 -10.35
CA VAL A 210 7.11 14.77 -8.98
C VAL A 210 8.14 15.27 -7.99
N ASP A 211 7.66 15.77 -6.86
CA ASP A 211 8.48 16.23 -5.73
C ASP A 211 8.72 15.12 -4.70
N VAL A 212 7.79 14.16 -4.60
CA VAL A 212 7.83 13.05 -3.64
C VAL A 212 7.50 11.74 -4.36
N ILE A 213 8.34 10.72 -4.20
CA ILE A 213 8.08 9.36 -4.71
C ILE A 213 7.71 8.44 -3.55
N VAL A 214 6.51 7.87 -3.64
CA VAL A 214 5.96 6.90 -2.69
C VAL A 214 5.81 5.55 -3.40
N VAL A 215 6.37 4.50 -2.81
CA VAL A 215 6.25 3.12 -3.33
C VAL A 215 5.48 2.26 -2.33
N LEU A 216 4.40 1.62 -2.78
CA LEU A 216 3.69 0.59 -2.02
C LEU A 216 4.15 -0.80 -2.47
N MET A 217 4.72 -1.56 -1.55
CA MET A 217 5.26 -2.89 -1.80
C MET A 217 4.36 -3.97 -1.19
N HIS A 218 4.01 -4.98 -1.98
CA HIS A 218 3.31 -6.17 -1.51
C HIS A 218 4.26 -7.39 -1.61
N TYR A 219 4.87 -7.75 -0.48
CA TYR A 219 6.11 -8.53 -0.39
C TYR A 219 6.33 -9.03 1.05
N GLY A 220 7.23 -9.99 1.23
CA GLY A 220 7.52 -10.62 2.52
C GLY A 220 6.89 -12.00 2.64
N GLU A 221 6.96 -12.57 3.84
CA GLU A 221 6.38 -13.87 4.16
C GLU A 221 5.22 -13.67 5.13
N GLU A 222 4.09 -14.30 4.85
CA GLU A 222 2.90 -14.22 5.70
C GLU A 222 3.24 -14.57 7.16
N THR A 223 2.76 -13.75 8.08
CA THR A 223 2.88 -13.87 9.54
C THR A 223 4.30 -13.73 10.12
N TYR A 224 5.31 -13.49 9.29
CA TYR A 224 6.65 -13.15 9.79
C TYR A 224 6.65 -11.76 10.40
N LEU A 225 7.02 -11.68 11.67
CA LEU A 225 7.03 -10.43 12.44
C LEU A 225 8.20 -9.49 12.10
N ARG A 226 9.07 -9.87 11.16
CA ARG A 226 10.25 -9.10 10.75
C ARG A 226 10.49 -9.26 9.24
N PRO A 227 11.01 -8.21 8.58
CA PRO A 227 11.37 -8.31 7.18
C PRO A 227 12.46 -9.37 6.97
N ILE A 228 12.33 -10.13 5.90
CA ILE A 228 13.32 -11.14 5.48
C ILE A 228 14.35 -10.55 4.50
N PRO A 229 15.51 -11.19 4.26
CA PRO A 229 16.63 -10.56 3.55
C PRO A 229 16.30 -9.98 2.18
N TYR A 230 15.37 -10.59 1.43
CA TYR A 230 14.99 -10.07 0.12
C TYR A 230 14.14 -8.79 0.21
N GLN A 231 13.26 -8.64 1.22
CA GLN A 231 12.58 -7.37 1.49
C GLN A 231 13.59 -6.26 1.78
N LEU A 232 14.64 -6.57 2.56
CA LEU A 232 15.72 -5.62 2.85
C LEU A 232 16.54 -5.25 1.61
N HIS A 233 16.75 -6.18 0.67
CA HIS A 233 17.37 -5.88 -0.63
C HIS A 233 16.50 -4.90 -1.43
N ILE A 234 15.21 -5.20 -1.56
CA ILE A 234 14.24 -4.36 -2.28
C ILE A 234 14.22 -2.94 -1.69
N ASN A 235 14.13 -2.84 -0.37
CA ASN A 235 14.09 -1.55 0.33
C ASN A 235 15.38 -0.76 0.10
N LYS A 236 16.56 -1.39 0.21
CA LYS A 236 17.84 -0.74 -0.10
C LYS A 236 17.92 -0.26 -1.55
N HIS A 237 17.46 -1.09 -2.48
CA HIS A 237 17.48 -0.77 -3.89
C HIS A 237 16.56 0.43 -4.21
N LEU A 238 15.30 0.40 -3.79
CA LEU A 238 14.36 1.52 -3.95
C LEU A 238 14.87 2.82 -3.32
N MET A 239 15.46 2.73 -2.13
CA MET A 239 16.04 3.88 -1.44
C MET A 239 17.21 4.50 -2.22
N SER A 240 18.05 3.65 -2.82
CA SER A 240 19.18 4.08 -3.68
C SER A 240 18.70 4.78 -4.95
N LEU A 241 17.52 4.42 -5.44
CA LEU A 241 16.89 5.07 -6.59
C LEU A 241 16.27 6.42 -6.24
N GLY A 242 16.25 6.86 -4.98
CA GLY A 242 15.69 8.16 -4.61
C GLY A 242 14.25 8.12 -4.12
N VAL A 243 13.64 6.94 -3.90
CA VAL A 243 12.31 6.84 -3.28
C VAL A 243 12.32 7.47 -1.88
N ASP A 244 11.28 8.25 -1.57
CA ASP A 244 11.17 8.98 -0.30
C ASP A 244 10.42 8.17 0.76
N ILE A 245 9.37 7.46 0.35
CA ILE A 245 8.52 6.67 1.25
C ILE A 245 8.29 5.29 0.64
N ILE A 246 8.57 4.23 1.42
CA ILE A 246 8.23 2.84 1.10
C ILE A 246 7.23 2.36 2.15
N ILE A 247 6.07 1.88 1.70
CA ILE A 247 5.02 1.31 2.56
C ILE A 247 4.77 -0.13 2.15
N GLY A 248 4.93 -1.05 3.11
CA GLY A 248 4.75 -2.47 2.91
C GLY A 248 3.36 -3.01 3.26
N ALA A 249 3.03 -4.13 2.63
CA ALA A 249 1.84 -4.95 2.78
C ALA A 249 2.19 -6.42 2.46
N HIS A 250 1.26 -7.36 2.68
CA HIS A 250 1.35 -8.83 2.48
C HIS A 250 1.60 -9.70 3.72
N PRO A 251 2.53 -9.38 4.65
CA PRO A 251 2.76 -10.25 5.80
C PRO A 251 1.53 -10.44 6.71
N HIS A 252 0.45 -9.65 6.51
CA HIS A 252 -0.76 -9.63 7.34
C HIS A 252 -0.51 -9.34 8.83
N VAL A 253 0.72 -8.91 9.16
CA VAL A 253 1.17 -8.48 10.48
C VAL A 253 1.94 -7.18 10.33
N VAL A 254 1.87 -6.34 11.35
CA VAL A 254 2.67 -5.11 11.39
C VAL A 254 4.14 -5.49 11.57
N GLN A 255 5.01 -4.94 10.72
CA GLN A 255 6.47 -5.08 10.81
C GLN A 255 7.08 -3.75 11.27
N GLY A 256 8.41 -3.63 11.20
CA GLY A 256 9.12 -2.45 11.67
C GLY A 256 9.06 -1.28 10.66
N HIS A 257 9.31 -0.07 11.18
CA HIS A 257 9.59 1.10 10.35
C HIS A 257 10.98 1.67 10.63
N CYS A 258 11.48 2.43 9.66
CA CYS A 258 12.74 3.16 9.75
C CYS A 258 12.60 4.53 9.10
N VAL A 259 13.09 5.57 9.80
CA VAL A 259 13.30 6.90 9.23
C VAL A 259 14.80 7.13 9.11
N ASN A 260 15.30 7.34 7.89
CA ASN A 260 16.71 7.54 7.62
C ASN A 260 16.93 8.58 6.52
N HIS A 261 17.77 9.59 6.76
CA HIS A 261 18.05 10.68 5.81
C HIS A 261 16.78 11.26 5.16
N ASN A 262 15.75 11.51 5.98
CA ASN A 262 14.45 12.04 5.56
C ASN A 262 13.61 11.13 4.65
N LYS A 263 13.91 9.84 4.64
CA LYS A 263 13.14 8.81 3.95
C LYS A 263 12.49 7.88 4.97
N LEU A 264 11.29 7.41 4.66
CA LEU A 264 10.51 6.50 5.49
C LEU A 264 10.43 5.13 4.84
N ILE A 265 10.63 4.09 5.62
CA ILE A 265 10.34 2.70 5.26
C ILE A 265 9.42 2.17 6.35
N GLU A 266 8.28 1.62 5.94
CA GLU A 266 7.39 0.79 6.76
C GLU A 266 7.34 -0.58 6.11
N ASP A 267 7.86 -1.61 6.77
CA ASP A 267 8.05 -2.92 6.13
C ASP A 267 6.72 -3.67 5.94
N SER A 268 5.72 -3.42 6.79
CA SER A 268 4.35 -3.91 6.63
C SER A 268 3.38 -3.22 7.58
N LEU A 269 2.28 -2.68 7.04
CA LEU A 269 1.16 -2.16 7.83
C LEU A 269 0.20 -3.24 8.34
N GLY A 270 0.38 -4.50 7.93
CA GLY A 270 -0.50 -5.61 8.30
C GLY A 270 -1.93 -5.46 7.78
N ASN A 271 -2.88 -6.09 8.47
CA ASN A 271 -4.29 -6.06 8.10
C ASN A 271 -5.00 -4.82 8.64
N PHE A 272 -5.73 -4.11 7.78
CA PHE A 272 -6.61 -3.02 8.20
C PHE A 272 -8.07 -3.48 8.32
N LEU A 273 -8.59 -4.09 7.24
CA LEU A 273 -9.90 -4.75 7.24
C LEU A 273 -9.72 -6.11 6.59
N PHE A 274 -9.33 -7.12 7.37
CA PHE A 274 -9.06 -8.45 6.85
C PHE A 274 -9.25 -9.45 7.98
N HIS A 275 -10.07 -10.47 7.77
CA HIS A 275 -10.26 -11.50 8.81
C HIS A 275 -9.02 -12.39 8.91
N PRO A 276 -8.58 -12.81 10.10
CA PRO A 276 -7.54 -13.83 10.19
C PRO A 276 -8.03 -15.10 9.49
N VAL A 277 -7.27 -15.64 8.52
CA VAL A 277 -7.58 -16.94 7.93
C VAL A 277 -7.31 -18.00 9.02
N PRO A 278 -8.28 -18.88 9.35
CA PRO A 278 -8.06 -19.86 10.40
C PRO A 278 -6.88 -20.77 10.05
N TYR A 279 -5.90 -20.78 10.93
CA TYR A 279 -4.71 -21.64 10.84
C TYR A 279 -5.11 -23.11 10.73
N LYS A 280 -4.34 -23.90 9.96
CA LYS A 280 -4.50 -25.36 9.91
C LYS A 280 -4.47 -25.94 11.33
N ARG A 281 -5.27 -26.97 11.63
CA ARG A 281 -5.18 -27.71 12.91
C ARG A 281 -3.73 -28.12 13.16
N GLY A 282 -3.15 -27.67 14.28
CA GLY A 282 -1.80 -28.04 14.72
C GLY A 282 -0.72 -26.97 14.57
N SER A 283 -0.95 -25.92 13.77
CA SER A 283 -0.18 -24.68 13.91
C SER A 283 -0.68 -23.96 15.14
N ASN A 284 0.21 -23.71 16.10
CA ASN A 284 -0.08 -22.77 17.18
C ASN A 284 -0.56 -21.48 16.50
N PRO A 285 -1.81 -21.02 16.72
CA PRO A 285 -2.13 -19.66 16.33
C PRO A 285 -1.01 -18.81 16.93
N VAL A 286 -0.50 -17.84 16.19
CA VAL A 286 0.41 -16.87 16.76
C VAL A 286 -0.38 -16.14 17.85
N THR A 287 -0.41 -16.70 19.06
CA THR A 287 -0.99 -16.13 20.29
C THR A 287 -0.14 -14.96 20.79
N LYS A 288 0.94 -14.66 20.07
CA LYS A 288 1.90 -13.58 20.29
C LYS A 288 2.08 -12.82 18.97
N GLY A 289 1.06 -12.08 18.58
CA GLY A 289 1.08 -11.11 17.49
C GLY A 289 1.25 -9.69 18.03
N VAL A 290 1.29 -8.72 17.13
CA VAL A 290 1.21 -7.30 17.47
C VAL A 290 -0.17 -7.05 18.08
N VAL A 291 -0.24 -6.83 19.40
CA VAL A 291 -1.49 -6.45 20.07
C VAL A 291 -1.83 -4.98 19.86
N GLY A 292 -0.93 -4.25 19.19
CA GLY A 292 -1.23 -3.06 18.43
C GLY A 292 -0.09 -2.23 17.82
N ALA A 293 -0.40 -1.32 16.91
CA ALA A 293 0.54 -0.36 16.32
C ALA A 293 0.21 1.11 16.68
N THR A 294 1.20 1.87 17.15
CA THR A 294 1.01 3.32 17.39
C THR A 294 1.17 4.08 16.07
N TYR A 295 0.13 4.82 15.66
CA TYR A 295 0.21 5.70 14.49
C TYR A 295 1.08 6.92 14.81
N LEU A 296 2.16 7.11 14.05
CA LEU A 296 2.93 8.34 14.08
C LEU A 296 2.50 9.23 12.90
N PRO A 297 1.64 10.25 13.14
CA PRO A 297 1.35 11.23 12.11
C PRO A 297 2.63 11.99 11.77
N LEU A 298 3.07 11.85 10.52
CA LEU A 298 4.23 12.56 10.00
C LEU A 298 3.78 13.80 9.24
N LYS A 299 4.46 14.92 9.53
CA LYS A 299 4.41 16.12 8.73
C LYS A 299 5.53 16.04 7.72
N VAL A 300 5.21 15.98 6.44
CA VAL A 300 6.20 16.10 5.38
C VAL A 300 6.32 17.57 4.99
N LYS A 301 7.43 18.21 5.36
CA LYS A 301 7.78 19.55 4.87
C LYS A 301 8.73 19.44 3.70
N LEU A 302 8.46 20.18 2.62
CA LEU A 302 9.40 20.35 1.51
C LEU A 302 10.25 21.60 1.76
N ASP A 303 11.57 21.44 1.87
CA ASP A 303 12.49 22.56 1.77
C ASP A 303 12.62 22.96 0.29
N HIS A 304 11.97 24.05 -0.09
CA HIS A 304 11.96 24.54 -1.46
C HIS A 304 13.34 24.96 -2.00
N LYS A 305 14.32 25.25 -1.12
CA LYS A 305 15.69 25.61 -1.52
C LYS A 305 16.51 24.37 -1.82
N THR A 306 16.50 23.41 -0.91
CA THR A 306 17.34 22.20 -1.04
C THR A 306 16.65 21.07 -1.79
N LYS A 307 15.35 21.19 -2.07
CA LYS A 307 14.48 20.14 -2.63
C LYS A 307 14.53 18.86 -1.80
N ARG A 308 14.71 19.00 -0.48
CA ARG A 308 14.72 17.88 0.46
C ARG A 308 13.46 17.89 1.29
N LEU A 309 12.94 16.69 1.55
CA LEU A 309 11.85 16.50 2.48
C LEU A 309 12.38 16.49 3.90
N HIS A 310 11.55 16.89 4.85
CA HIS A 310 11.78 16.78 6.27
C HIS A 310 10.52 16.18 6.90
N PRO A 311 10.40 14.83 6.90
CA PRO A 311 9.38 14.16 7.68
C PRO A 311 9.71 14.37 9.16
N GLU A 312 8.85 15.08 9.86
CA GLU A 312 8.95 15.24 11.31
C GLU A 312 7.63 14.78 11.96
N PRO A 313 7.68 14.20 13.17
CA PRO A 313 6.47 13.96 13.95
C PRO A 313 5.63 15.23 14.09
N VAL A 314 4.33 15.13 13.83
CA VAL A 314 3.42 16.26 14.04
C VAL A 314 3.34 16.56 15.54
N LYS A 315 3.73 17.79 15.93
CA LYS A 315 3.64 18.25 17.32
C LYS A 315 2.19 18.25 17.80
N ASN A 316 1.97 17.76 19.02
CA ASN A 316 0.66 17.70 19.71
C ASN A 316 -0.40 16.84 19.01
N SER A 317 -0.02 15.97 18.08
CA SER A 317 -0.96 14.99 17.55
C SER A 317 -1.46 14.06 18.64
N LYS A 318 -2.74 13.69 18.53
CA LYS A 318 -3.33 12.67 19.37
C LYS A 318 -2.73 11.32 18.97
N TRP A 319 -1.76 10.88 19.74
CA TRP A 319 -1.18 9.56 19.61
C TRP A 319 -2.24 8.54 20.01
N ILE A 320 -2.49 7.58 19.13
CA ILE A 320 -3.33 6.43 19.45
C ILE A 320 -2.35 5.31 19.75
N HIS A 321 -2.26 4.95 21.03
CA HIS A 321 -1.38 3.90 21.50
C HIS A 321 -2.03 2.55 21.31
N VAL A 322 -1.28 1.60 20.75
CA VAL A 322 -1.84 0.29 20.46
C VAL A 322 -0.87 -0.85 20.90
N CYS A 323 0.46 -0.63 21.05
CA CYS A 323 1.41 -1.55 21.74
C CYS A 323 2.30 -0.82 22.76
N GLY A 324 2.61 -1.45 23.89
CA GLY A 324 3.28 -0.84 25.06
C GLY A 324 4.78 -1.14 25.21
N ASP A 325 5.39 -0.55 26.23
CA ASP A 325 6.84 -0.56 26.46
C ASP A 325 7.45 -1.95 26.69
N GLU A 326 6.64 -2.94 27.06
CA GLU A 326 7.09 -4.32 27.32
C GLU A 326 7.15 -5.19 26.05
N ASP A 327 6.70 -4.68 24.90
CA ASP A 327 6.68 -5.40 23.63
C ASP A 327 8.03 -5.32 22.89
N VAL A 328 8.99 -6.14 23.33
CA VAL A 328 10.38 -6.21 22.80
C VAL A 328 10.47 -6.45 21.27
N LYS A 329 9.37 -6.85 20.63
CA LYS A 329 9.25 -7.03 19.16
C LYS A 329 8.75 -5.79 18.41
N CYS A 330 8.07 -4.85 19.08
CA CYS A 330 7.66 -3.54 18.54
C CYS A 330 8.76 -2.48 18.68
N GLN A 331 9.80 -2.77 19.44
CA GLN A 331 10.96 -1.90 19.58
C GLN A 331 11.90 -2.04 18.38
N CYS A 332 12.17 -0.92 17.73
CA CYS A 332 13.20 -0.78 16.70
C CYS A 332 14.53 -1.30 17.28
N ARG A 333 15.05 -2.43 16.78
CA ARG A 333 16.44 -2.84 17.09
C ARG A 333 17.36 -2.35 16.00
N ASN A 334 18.46 -1.73 16.43
CA ASN A 334 19.45 -0.93 15.71
C ASN A 334 20.15 -1.58 14.49
N GLU A 335 19.58 -2.56 13.82
CA GLU A 335 20.26 -3.31 12.76
C GLU A 335 20.26 -2.60 11.40
N ILE A 336 19.50 -1.51 11.24
CA ILE A 336 19.67 -0.58 10.10
C ILE A 336 20.84 0.41 10.35
N ILE A 337 21.45 0.44 11.55
CA ILE A 337 22.54 1.37 11.93
C ILE A 337 23.95 0.83 11.59
N ALA A 338 24.09 -0.29 10.91
CA ALA A 338 25.40 -0.84 10.56
C ALA A 338 25.94 -0.39 9.18
N THR A 339 26.08 0.92 8.93
CA THR A 339 26.85 1.43 7.76
C THR A 339 27.86 2.53 8.08
N ARG A 340 28.34 2.68 9.33
CA ARG A 340 29.43 3.63 9.65
C ARG A 340 30.56 3.21 10.59
N LYS A 341 30.70 1.93 10.96
CA LYS A 341 31.85 1.49 11.81
C LYS A 341 32.94 0.64 11.15
N ALA A 342 32.85 0.32 9.85
CA ALA A 342 33.84 -0.53 9.19
C ALA A 342 34.99 0.20 8.45
N VAL A 343 34.96 1.54 8.28
CA VAL A 343 35.96 2.27 7.45
C VAL A 343 37.02 3.03 8.26
N LYS A 344 37.00 2.99 9.60
CA LYS A 344 38.00 3.69 10.45
C LYS A 344 39.05 2.79 11.12
N LYS A 345 39.21 1.53 10.71
CA LYS A 345 40.20 0.60 11.32
C LYS A 345 41.15 -0.12 10.36
N ARG A 346 41.40 0.47 9.18
CA ARG A 346 42.55 0.14 8.34
C ARG A 346 43.13 1.45 7.82
N LEU A 347 44.00 2.05 8.63
CA LEU A 347 45.03 3.05 8.30
C LEU A 347 45.65 3.47 9.65
N ARG A 348 46.43 2.56 10.23
CA ARG A 348 47.57 2.81 11.09
C ARG A 348 48.56 1.68 10.87
#